data_AF-A0A3M0WTQ2-F1
#
_entry.id   AF-A0A3M0WTQ2-F1
#
_cell.length_a   1.000
_cell.length_b   1.000
_cell.length_c   1.000
_cell.angle_alpha   90.00
_cell.angle_beta   90.00
_cell.angle_gamma   90.00
#
_symmetry.space_group_name_H-M   'P 1'
#
loop_
_entity.id
_entity.type
_entity.pdbx_description
1 polymer ?
#
loop_
_entity_poly.entity_id
_entity_poly.type
_entity_poly.pdbx_seq_one_letter_code
_entity_poly.pdbx_strand_id
1 'polypeptide(L)'
;MKAENSKYLVQYVKTKRGPKGVIIALNKGRGFSLGWSLCKKGDQFSKSRAIEIALGRANKGVGEVNVPPSLTEKLEAMKKRAQRYFRCAN
;
A
#
# COMPACT_ATOMS: atom_id res chain seq x y z
N MET A 1 4.20 -14.46 23.02
CA MET A 1 4.50 -13.14 22.40
C MET A 1 3.32 -12.80 21.49
N LYS A 2 2.45 -11.87 21.90
CA LYS A 2 1.34 -11.39 21.05
C LYS A 2 1.96 -10.57 19.93
N ALA A 3 1.72 -10.96 18.68
CA ALA A 3 2.19 -10.22 17.52
C ALA A 3 1.81 -8.74 17.67
N GLU A 4 2.79 -7.84 17.59
CA GLU A 4 2.51 -6.42 17.40
C GLU A 4 1.52 -6.32 16.24
N ASN A 5 0.34 -5.75 16.49
CA ASN A 5 -0.60 -5.44 15.42
C ASN A 5 0.13 -4.52 14.45
N SER A 6 0.66 -5.07 13.35
CA SER A 6 1.39 -4.31 12.34
C SER A 6 0.56 -3.09 11.96
N LYS A 7 1.09 -1.89 12.21
CA LYS A 7 0.40 -0.61 11.94
C LYS A 7 -0.12 -0.52 10.50
N TYR A 8 0.50 -1.26 9.59
CA TYR A 8 0.13 -1.32 8.19
C TYR A 8 0.41 -2.68 7.55
N LEU A 9 -0.35 -3.00 6.50
CA LEU A 9 -0.09 -4.12 5.60
C LEU A 9 0.74 -3.66 4.40
N VAL A 10 1.62 -4.52 3.92
CA VAL A 10 2.47 -4.26 2.74
C VAL A 10 2.23 -5.31 1.67
N GLN A 11 2.13 -4.86 0.41
CA GLN A 11 2.12 -5.72 -0.76
C GLN A 11 3.07 -5.18 -1.81
N TYR A 12 4.05 -5.97 -2.18
CA TYR A 12 4.97 -5.63 -3.26
C TYR A 12 4.30 -5.79 -4.62
N VAL A 13 4.43 -4.79 -5.46
CA VAL A 13 4.06 -4.85 -6.88
C VAL A 13 5.26 -5.39 -7.63
N LYS A 14 5.17 -6.65 -8.06
CA LYS A 14 6.23 -7.35 -8.78
C LYS A 14 5.93 -7.43 -10.27
N THR A 15 6.99 -7.39 -11.05
CA THR A 15 7.01 -7.68 -12.49
C THR A 15 7.93 -8.87 -12.75
N LYS A 16 8.01 -9.36 -14.00
CA LYS A 16 8.96 -10.42 -14.38
C LYS A 16 10.42 -10.08 -14.04
N ARG A 17 10.77 -8.78 -13.96
CA ARG A 17 12.13 -8.29 -13.66
C ARG A 17 12.37 -8.00 -12.16
N GLY A 18 11.39 -8.28 -11.30
CA GLY A 18 11.47 -8.01 -9.87
C GLY A 18 10.48 -6.96 -9.38
N PRO A 19 10.63 -6.49 -8.12
CA PRO A 19 9.74 -5.52 -7.52
C PRO A 19 9.87 -4.15 -8.20
N LYS A 20 8.71 -3.54 -8.51
CA LYS A 20 8.60 -2.23 -9.16
C LYS A 20 7.84 -1.23 -8.29
N GLY A 21 7.27 -1.66 -7.18
CA GLY A 21 6.45 -0.80 -6.36
C GLY A 21 5.95 -1.50 -5.11
N VAL A 22 5.17 -0.76 -4.33
CA VAL A 22 4.59 -1.20 -3.07
C VAL A 22 3.20 -0.60 -2.94
N ILE A 23 2.26 -1.36 -2.39
CA ILE A 23 0.97 -0.89 -1.92
C ILE A 23 0.94 -1.11 -0.40
N ILE A 24 0.48 -0.11 0.33
CA ILE A 24 0.34 -0.15 1.78
C ILE A 24 -1.11 0.14 2.17
N ALA A 25 -1.62 -0.64 3.13
CA ALA A 25 -2.84 -0.29 3.85
C ALA A 25 -2.47 0.09 5.28
N LEU A 26 -2.66 1.35 5.64
CA LEU A 26 -2.33 1.90 6.95
C LEU A 26 -3.59 1.95 7.82
N ASN A 27 -3.55 1.27 8.98
CA ASN A 27 -4.63 1.32 9.95
C ASN A 27 -4.63 2.70 10.63
N LYS A 28 -5.80 3.34 10.66
CA LYS A 28 -6.05 4.66 11.27
C LYS A 28 -6.96 4.56 12.51
N GLY A 29 -7.14 3.36 13.06
CA GLY A 29 -7.98 3.10 14.23
C GLY A 29 -9.46 2.96 13.88
N ARG A 30 -10.07 3.98 13.27
CA ARG A 30 -11.48 3.98 12.82
C ARG A 30 -11.69 3.42 11.42
N GLY A 31 -10.63 3.00 10.75
CA GLY A 31 -10.63 2.58 9.35
C GLY A 31 -9.20 2.39 8.86
N PHE A 32 -9.02 2.35 7.55
CA PHE A 32 -7.71 2.30 6.94
C PHE A 32 -7.61 3.22 5.74
N SER A 33 -6.38 3.56 5.41
CA SER A 33 -6.02 4.37 4.25
C SER A 33 -5.08 3.57 3.36
N LEU A 34 -5.18 3.78 2.05
CA LEU A 34 -4.30 3.12 1.10
C LEU A 34 -3.26 4.10 0.58
N GLY A 35 -2.05 3.61 0.40
CA GLY A 35 -0.97 4.33 -0.24
C GLY A 35 -0.22 3.40 -1.17
N TRP A 36 0.48 3.98 -2.14
CA TRP A 36 1.20 3.20 -3.13
C TRP A 36 2.49 3.90 -3.54
N SER A 37 3.42 3.15 -4.10
CA SER A 37 4.62 3.63 -4.75
C SER A 37 4.84 2.78 -6.00
N LEU A 38 5.28 3.40 -7.09
CA LEU A 38 5.56 2.73 -8.35
C LEU A 38 6.74 3.41 -9.04
N CYS A 39 7.79 2.64 -9.28
CA CYS A 39 8.94 3.04 -10.06
C CYS A 39 8.53 3.27 -11.53
N LYS A 40 9.07 4.33 -12.14
CA LYS A 40 8.98 4.58 -13.57
C LYS A 40 10.03 3.75 -14.32
N LYS A 41 10.00 3.80 -15.66
CA LYS A 41 11.02 3.14 -16.49
C LYS A 41 12.37 3.81 -16.23
N GLY A 42 13.39 3.02 -15.87
CA GLY A 42 14.73 3.52 -15.55
C GLY A 42 15.00 3.71 -14.06
N ASP A 43 13.97 3.78 -13.21
CA ASP A 43 14.15 3.87 -11.77
C ASP A 43 14.65 2.55 -11.18
N GLN A 44 15.59 2.63 -10.23
CA GLN A 44 15.96 1.51 -9.39
C GLN A 44 15.00 1.40 -8.21
N PHE A 45 14.45 0.20 -7.99
CA PHE A 45 13.55 -0.04 -6.86
C PHE A 45 14.33 -0.11 -5.55
N SER A 46 13.99 0.77 -4.61
CA SER A 46 14.47 0.73 -3.23
C SER A 46 13.31 0.42 -2.28
N LYS A 47 13.43 -0.65 -1.49
CA LYS A 47 12.38 -1.10 -0.55
C LYS A 47 12.04 -0.03 0.48
N SER A 48 13.06 0.55 1.13
CA SER A 48 12.87 1.57 2.17
C SER A 48 12.15 2.78 1.61
N ARG A 49 12.65 3.33 0.50
CA ARG A 49 12.07 4.50 -0.16
C ARG A 49 10.65 4.23 -0.69
N ALA A 50 10.39 3.04 -1.23
CA ALA A 50 9.06 2.68 -1.71
C ALA A 50 8.03 2.62 -0.57
N ILE A 51 8.42 2.07 0.59
CA ILE A 51 7.56 2.03 1.78
C ILE A 51 7.31 3.43 2.32
N GLU A 52 8.35 4.26 2.42
CA GLU A 52 8.24 5.65 2.87
C GLU A 52 7.25 6.46 2.02
N ILE A 53 7.41 6.41 0.69
CA ILE A 53 6.49 7.09 -0.26
C ILE A 53 5.05 6.56 -0.10
N ALA A 54 4.89 5.24 -0.01
CA ALA A 54 3.57 4.64 0.12
C ALA A 54 2.91 5.00 1.47
N LEU A 55 3.66 5.05 2.57
CA LEU A 55 3.16 5.50 3.87
C LEU A 55 2.79 6.98 3.85
N GLY A 56 3.62 7.84 3.24
CA GLY A 56 3.30 9.26 3.08
C GLY A 56 1.98 9.47 2.34
N ARG A 57 1.74 8.70 1.28
CA ARG A 57 0.46 8.73 0.52
C ARG A 57 -0.72 8.16 1.32
N ALA A 58 -0.52 7.05 2.03
CA ALA A 58 -1.55 6.50 2.91
C ALA A 58 -1.93 7.52 4.00
N ASN A 59 -0.96 8.26 4.53
CA ASN A 59 -1.22 9.28 5.53
C ASN A 59 -2.05 10.46 5.01
N LYS A 60 -1.83 10.89 3.75
CA LYS A 60 -2.61 11.95 3.09
C LYS A 60 -4.03 11.52 2.72
N GLY A 61 -4.23 10.23 2.44
CA GLY A 61 -5.51 9.69 2.01
C GLY A 61 -5.62 9.51 0.50
N VAL A 62 -6.51 8.61 0.07
CA VAL A 62 -6.59 8.11 -1.31
C VAL A 62 -7.09 9.18 -2.30
N GLY A 63 -7.92 10.12 -1.84
CA GLY A 63 -8.55 11.14 -2.69
C GLY A 63 -7.58 12.17 -3.28
N GLU A 64 -6.42 12.40 -2.67
CA GLU A 64 -5.45 13.41 -3.14
C GLU A 64 -4.40 12.85 -4.11
N VAL A 65 -4.29 11.52 -4.25
CA VAL A 65 -3.16 10.89 -4.94
C VAL A 65 -3.64 10.12 -6.16
N ASN A 66 -3.42 10.69 -7.35
CA ASN A 66 -3.71 10.07 -8.64
C ASN A 66 -3.15 8.64 -8.74
N VAL A 67 -4.03 7.64 -8.64
CA VAL A 67 -3.67 6.22 -8.68
C VAL A 67 -3.38 5.80 -10.13
N PRO A 68 -2.22 5.17 -10.42
CA PRO A 68 -1.94 4.62 -11.74
C PRO A 68 -2.94 3.51 -12.07
N PRO A 69 -3.51 3.48 -13.29
CA PRO A 69 -4.48 2.44 -13.70
C PRO A 69 -3.98 1.01 -13.47
N SER A 70 -2.67 0.78 -13.67
CA SER A 70 -2.02 -0.53 -13.43
C SER A 70 -2.07 -1.03 -11.98
N LEU A 71 -2.40 -0.16 -11.01
CA LEU A 71 -2.49 -0.50 -9.60
C LEU A 71 -3.93 -0.63 -9.10
N THR A 72 -4.93 -0.22 -9.88
CA THR A 72 -6.34 -0.18 -9.44
C THR A 72 -6.82 -1.53 -8.92
N GLU A 73 -6.66 -2.61 -9.70
CA GLU A 73 -7.06 -3.95 -9.26
C GLU A 73 -6.31 -4.43 -8.01
N LYS A 74 -5.02 -4.09 -7.91
CA LYS A 74 -4.18 -4.47 -6.76
C LYS A 74 -4.55 -3.69 -5.51
N LEU A 75 -4.96 -2.43 -5.67
CA LEU A 75 -5.46 -1.59 -4.59
C LEU A 75 -6.82 -2.09 -4.08
N GLU A 76 -7.73 -2.48 -4.98
CA GLU A 76 -9.00 -3.10 -4.58
C GLU A 76 -8.79 -4.43 -3.85
N ALA A 77 -7.85 -5.26 -4.32
CA ALA A 77 -7.47 -6.48 -3.62
C ALA A 77 -6.88 -6.18 -2.22
N MET A 78 -6.04 -5.15 -2.12
CA MET A 78 -5.50 -4.69 -0.83
C MET A 78 -6.61 -4.14 0.08
N LYS A 79 -7.58 -3.39 -0.46
CA LYS A 79 -8.73 -2.85 0.28
C LYS A 79 -9.50 -3.97 0.96
N LYS A 80 -9.90 -4.99 0.18
CA LYS A 80 -10.59 -6.19 0.69
C LYS A 80 -9.76 -6.93 1.74
N ARG A 81 -8.44 -7.04 1.52
CA ARG A 81 -7.53 -7.67 2.48
C ARG A 81 -7.45 -6.86 3.78
N ALA A 82 -7.34 -5.54 3.70
CA ALA A 82 -7.25 -4.63 4.83
C ALA A 82 -8.53 -4.63 5.67
N GLN A 83 -9.70 -4.64 5.03
CA GLN A 83 -11.00 -4.81 5.72
C GLN A 83 -11.01 -6.05 6.61
N ARG A 84 -10.58 -7.21 6.07
CA ARG A 84 -10.52 -8.46 6.83
C ARG A 84 -9.51 -8.40 7.99
N TYR A 85 -8.32 -7.84 7.74
CA TYR A 85 -7.24 -7.82 8.73
C TYR A 85 -7.49 -6.81 9.86
N PHE A 86 -7.95 -5.61 9.52
CA PHE A 86 -8.20 -4.55 10.50
C PHE A 86 -9.59 -4.62 11.14
N ARG A 87 -10.40 -5.62 10.76
CA ARG A 87 -11.78 -5.83 11.25
C ARG A 87 -12.64 -4.58 11.09
N CYS A 88 -12.38 -3.78 10.07
CA CYS A 88 -13.23 -2.64 9.75
C CYS A 88 -14.51 -3.18 9.09
N ALA A 89 -15.64 -2.99 9.77
CA ALA A 89 -16.95 -3.24 9.17
C ALA A 89 -17.19 -2.27 8.00
N ASN A 90 -17.89 -2.76 6.98
CA ASN A 90 -18.27 -1.98 5.79
C ASN A 90 -19.27 -0.89 6.15
#